data_AF-A0A356H5M7-F1
#
_entry.id   AF-A0A356H5M7-F1
#
_cell.length_a   1.000
_cell.length_b   1.000
_cell.length_c   1.000
_cell.angle_alpha   90.00
_cell.angle_beta   90.00
_cell.angle_gamma   90.00
#
_symmetry.space_group_name_H-M   'P 1'
#
loop_
_entity.id
_entity.type
_entity.pdbx_description
1 polymer ?
#
loop_
_entity_poly.entity_id
_entity_poly.type
_entity_poly.pdbx_seq_one_letter_code
_entity_poly.pdbx_strand_id
1 'polypeptide(L)'
;MDIFKELIKTLTPLLKQMGFNKKGNNFYLELGENYGIVNFQKSRESTKEVVLFTANFGVYSSVLGQFGYNDSVKPEVEQCHWQSRVGSFMPGSPDYWWKVNISDNLSGIASNVIETVQSIIVPEINKRLSDEGLINCWLNEDFAGTTEIGRFKYLTVLLKKKGDLNTLNQVVDAFMQQSKGKPNASRALEHLKEIEYSK
;
A
#
# COMPACT_ATOMS: atom_id res chain seq x y z
N MET A 1 -8.96 -30.30 4.66
CA MET A 1 -9.39 -29.11 3.91
C MET A 1 -8.59 -27.92 4.43
N ASP A 2 -7.96 -27.12 3.57
CA ASP A 2 -7.27 -25.89 4.00
C ASP A 2 -8.26 -24.73 3.86
N ILE A 3 -8.89 -24.36 4.98
CA ILE A 3 -9.94 -23.33 5.08
C ILE A 3 -9.51 -22.03 4.38
N PHE A 4 -8.25 -21.64 4.55
CA PHE A 4 -7.73 -20.41 3.96
C PHE A 4 -7.70 -20.49 2.43
N LYS A 5 -7.25 -21.63 1.86
CA LYS A 5 -7.22 -21.82 0.41
C LYS A 5 -8.62 -21.82 -0.20
N GLU A 6 -9.60 -22.45 0.47
CA GLU A 6 -10.99 -22.42 0.02
C GLU A 6 -11.57 -20.99 0.11
N LEU A 7 -11.27 -20.23 1.16
CA LEU A 7 -11.65 -18.83 1.24
C LEU A 7 -11.07 -18.00 0.08
N ILE A 8 -9.76 -18.12 -0.19
CA ILE A 8 -9.13 -17.43 -1.33
C ILE A 8 -9.78 -17.83 -2.66
N LYS A 9 -10.12 -19.11 -2.83
CA LYS A 9 -10.82 -19.60 -4.03
C LYS A 9 -12.20 -18.97 -4.19
N THR A 10 -12.95 -18.81 -3.09
CA THR A 10 -14.26 -18.12 -3.07
C THR A 10 -14.14 -16.62 -3.36
N LEU A 11 -13.12 -15.96 -2.81
CA LEU A 11 -12.88 -14.52 -3.03
C LEU A 11 -12.42 -14.21 -4.47
N THR A 12 -11.67 -15.12 -5.09
CA THR A 12 -11.04 -14.90 -6.40
C THR A 12 -12.00 -14.43 -7.49
N PRO A 13 -13.13 -15.10 -7.78
CA PRO A 13 -14.05 -14.64 -8.83
C PRO A 13 -14.67 -13.27 -8.50
N LEU A 14 -14.97 -12.99 -7.24
CA LEU A 14 -15.56 -11.72 -6.80
C LEU A 14 -14.57 -10.56 -6.98
N LEU A 15 -13.30 -10.76 -6.59
CA LEU A 15 -12.25 -9.77 -6.80
C LEU A 15 -11.94 -9.57 -8.29
N LYS A 16 -12.01 -10.61 -9.11
CA LYS A 16 -11.89 -10.48 -10.57
C LYS A 16 -12.98 -9.61 -11.18
N GLN A 17 -14.23 -9.73 -10.71
CA GLN A 17 -15.32 -8.86 -11.15
C GLN A 17 -15.07 -7.38 -10.80
N MET A 18 -14.28 -7.12 -9.75
CA MET A 18 -13.84 -5.78 -9.36
C MET A 18 -12.61 -5.30 -10.13
N GLY A 19 -12.09 -6.09 -11.09
CA GLY A 19 -10.95 -5.73 -11.94
C GLY A 19 -9.60 -6.27 -11.46
N PHE A 20 -9.55 -7.05 -10.38
CA PHE A 20 -8.28 -7.56 -9.86
C PHE A 20 -7.76 -8.80 -10.62
N ASN A 21 -6.47 -8.79 -10.96
CA ASN A 21 -5.72 -9.97 -11.40
C ASN A 21 -5.05 -10.69 -10.22
N LYS A 22 -4.97 -12.02 -10.21
CA LYS A 22 -4.43 -12.79 -9.07
C LYS A 22 -3.04 -13.38 -9.33
N LYS A 23 -2.13 -13.32 -8.35
CA LYS A 23 -0.87 -14.09 -8.26
C LYS A 23 -0.61 -14.49 -6.81
N GLY A 24 -0.60 -15.79 -6.51
CA GLY A 24 -0.50 -16.26 -5.13
C GLY A 24 -1.69 -15.73 -4.30
N ASN A 25 -1.40 -15.05 -3.19
CA ASN A 25 -2.41 -14.35 -2.37
C ASN A 25 -2.51 -12.85 -2.67
N ASN A 26 -1.78 -12.36 -3.68
CA ASN A 26 -1.83 -10.98 -4.15
C ASN A 26 -2.89 -10.83 -5.25
N PHE A 27 -3.62 -9.73 -5.18
CA PHE A 27 -4.64 -9.29 -6.12
C PHE A 27 -4.27 -7.88 -6.60
N TYR A 28 -4.20 -7.68 -7.91
CA TYR A 28 -3.65 -6.50 -8.55
C TYR A 28 -4.70 -5.73 -9.34
N LEU A 29 -4.87 -4.45 -9.05
CA LEU A 29 -5.45 -3.44 -9.94
C LEU A 29 -4.32 -2.74 -10.68
N GLU A 30 -4.48 -2.50 -11.97
CA GLU A 30 -3.43 -1.94 -12.83
C GLU A 30 -3.91 -0.60 -13.40
N LEU A 31 -3.05 0.42 -13.35
CA LEU A 31 -3.26 1.71 -14.00
C LEU A 31 -1.95 2.13 -14.67
N GLY A 32 -1.87 1.90 -15.98
CA GLY A 32 -0.58 2.00 -16.69
C GLY A 32 0.43 1.04 -16.08
N GLU A 33 1.56 1.57 -15.62
CA GLU A 33 2.63 0.79 -14.96
C GLU A 33 2.52 0.79 -13.42
N ASN A 34 1.51 1.45 -12.86
CA ASN A 34 1.26 1.48 -11.42
C ASN A 34 0.34 0.33 -10.99
N TYR A 35 0.53 -0.14 -9.75
CA TYR A 35 -0.22 -1.25 -9.19
C TYR A 35 -0.89 -0.88 -7.88
N GLY A 36 -2.19 -1.15 -7.78
CA GLY A 36 -2.91 -1.29 -6.52
C GLY A 36 -2.92 -2.76 -6.11
N ILE A 37 -2.51 -3.08 -4.89
CA ILE A 37 -2.33 -4.47 -4.46
C ILE A 37 -3.15 -4.73 -3.21
N VAL A 38 -3.84 -5.87 -3.18
CA VAL A 38 -4.43 -6.46 -1.97
C VAL A 38 -3.81 -7.83 -1.74
N ASN A 39 -3.23 -8.05 -0.57
CA ASN A 39 -2.66 -9.31 -0.14
C ASN A 39 -3.43 -9.84 1.07
N PHE A 40 -3.91 -11.09 0.97
CA PHE A 40 -4.45 -11.79 2.13
C PHE A 40 -3.36 -12.57 2.85
N GLN A 41 -3.06 -12.13 4.07
CA GLN A 41 -2.00 -12.73 4.89
C GLN A 41 -2.62 -13.65 5.94
N LYS A 42 -2.27 -14.94 5.88
CA LYS A 42 -2.60 -15.92 6.93
C LYS A 42 -1.68 -15.73 8.14
N SER A 43 -2.24 -15.73 9.35
CA SER A 43 -1.47 -15.69 10.59
C SER A 43 -0.72 -17.01 10.80
N ARG A 44 0.49 -16.90 11.38
CA ARG A 44 1.27 -18.05 11.86
C ARG A 44 0.61 -18.75 13.06
N GLU A 45 -0.33 -18.07 13.73
CA GLU A 45 -1.10 -18.61 14.86
C GLU A 45 -2.32 -19.43 14.42
N SER A 46 -2.57 -19.55 13.12
CA SER A 46 -3.65 -20.39 12.61
C SER A 46 -3.41 -21.87 12.95
N THR A 47 -4.47 -22.56 13.37
CA THR A 47 -4.49 -24.00 13.61
C THR A 47 -5.26 -24.72 12.50
N LYS A 48 -5.48 -26.04 12.66
CA LYS A 48 -6.36 -26.82 11.76
C LYS A 48 -7.84 -26.47 11.92
N GLU A 49 -8.23 -26.00 13.11
CA GLU A 49 -9.63 -25.71 13.45
C GLU A 49 -9.98 -24.24 13.30
N VAL A 50 -8.99 -23.36 13.44
CA VAL A 50 -9.16 -21.90 13.42
C VAL A 50 -8.11 -21.27 12.51
N VAL A 51 -8.56 -20.56 11.49
CA VAL A 51 -7.71 -19.71 10.65
C VAL A 51 -7.87 -18.25 11.07
N LEU A 52 -6.75 -17.58 11.26
CA LEU A 52 -6.69 -16.12 11.41
C LEU A 52 -6.03 -15.54 10.15
N PHE A 53 -6.63 -14.50 9.57
CA PHE A 53 -6.03 -13.80 8.44
C PHE A 53 -6.38 -12.31 8.45
N THR A 54 -5.62 -11.53 7.71
CA THR A 54 -5.85 -10.09 7.50
C THR A 54 -5.68 -9.72 6.03
N ALA A 55 -5.93 -8.46 5.69
CA ALA A 55 -5.67 -7.88 4.38
C ALA A 55 -4.66 -6.74 4.53
N ASN A 56 -3.51 -6.90 3.89
CA ASN A 56 -2.59 -5.80 3.62
C ASN A 56 -2.90 -5.27 2.23
N PHE A 57 -2.74 -3.97 2.02
CA PHE A 57 -2.95 -3.37 0.71
C PHE A 57 -2.07 -2.14 0.51
N GLY A 58 -1.84 -1.76 -0.73
CA GLY A 58 -0.99 -0.63 -1.03
C GLY A 58 -0.98 -0.23 -2.50
N VAL A 59 -0.27 0.86 -2.77
CA VAL A 59 -0.01 1.36 -4.11
C VAL A 59 1.49 1.39 -4.38
N TYR A 60 1.86 0.83 -5.53
CA TYR A 60 3.17 0.89 -6.12
C TYR A 60 3.15 1.82 -7.34
N SER A 61 4.07 2.78 -7.37
CA SER A 61 4.36 3.61 -8.55
C SER A 61 5.61 3.07 -9.23
N SER A 62 5.49 2.81 -10.53
CA SER A 62 6.61 2.41 -11.40
C SER A 62 7.77 3.41 -11.37
N VAL A 63 7.45 4.70 -11.29
CA VAL A 63 8.44 5.80 -11.19
C VAL A 63 9.33 5.65 -9.97
N LEU A 64 8.72 5.24 -8.87
CA LEU A 64 9.39 5.08 -7.59
C LEU A 64 10.04 3.70 -7.47
N GLY A 65 9.81 2.80 -8.43
CA GLY A 65 10.33 1.43 -8.44
C GLY A 65 11.85 1.33 -8.24
N GLN A 66 12.61 2.38 -8.59
CA GLN A 66 14.04 2.50 -8.32
C GLN A 66 14.41 2.43 -6.82
N PHE A 67 13.48 2.69 -5.91
CA PHE A 67 13.69 2.56 -4.47
C PHE A 67 13.42 1.13 -3.96
N GLY A 68 13.03 0.20 -4.84
CA GLY A 68 12.71 -1.19 -4.52
C GLY A 68 13.60 -2.21 -5.22
N TYR A 69 13.31 -3.50 -4.99
CA TYR A 69 14.04 -4.62 -5.57
C TYR A 69 13.39 -5.12 -6.88
N ASN A 70 14.18 -5.04 -7.96
CA ASN A 70 14.19 -5.88 -9.18
C ASN A 70 13.20 -5.59 -10.33
N ASP A 71 13.76 -5.32 -11.52
CA ASP A 71 13.12 -4.79 -12.74
C ASP A 71 12.26 -5.77 -13.57
N SER A 72 11.73 -6.86 -12.99
CA SER A 72 11.01 -7.87 -13.81
C SER A 72 9.86 -8.63 -13.15
N VAL A 73 9.48 -8.32 -11.91
CA VAL A 73 8.42 -9.06 -11.20
C VAL A 73 7.33 -8.10 -10.73
N LYS A 74 6.05 -8.45 -10.95
CA LYS A 74 4.92 -7.74 -10.31
C LYS A 74 5.21 -7.58 -8.80
N PRO A 75 5.11 -6.37 -8.24
CA PRO A 75 5.51 -6.13 -6.87
C PRO A 75 4.67 -6.93 -5.87
N GLU A 76 5.24 -7.23 -4.71
CA GLU A 76 4.50 -7.66 -3.54
C GLU A 76 4.01 -6.45 -2.73
N VAL A 77 3.03 -6.65 -1.86
CA VAL A 77 2.44 -5.54 -1.10
C VAL A 77 3.47 -4.82 -0.22
N GLU A 78 4.47 -5.55 0.31
CA GLU A 78 5.55 -4.95 1.10
C GLU A 78 6.45 -4.00 0.29
N GLN A 79 6.43 -4.10 -1.04
CA GLN A 79 7.20 -3.26 -1.95
C GLN A 79 6.43 -2.00 -2.36
N CYS A 80 5.17 -1.83 -1.93
CA CYS A 80 4.38 -0.63 -2.20
C CYS A 80 4.97 0.60 -1.50
N HIS A 81 4.89 1.75 -2.17
CA HIS A 81 5.38 3.03 -1.66
C HIS A 81 4.43 3.65 -0.65
N TRP A 82 3.13 3.36 -0.81
CA TRP A 82 2.11 3.60 0.18
C TRP A 82 1.46 2.25 0.51
N GLN A 83 1.44 1.84 1.77
CA GLN A 83 0.76 0.61 2.18
C GLN A 83 0.15 0.73 3.57
N SER A 84 -0.80 -0.16 3.83
CA SER A 84 -1.41 -0.30 5.14
C SER A 84 -2.02 -1.68 5.32
N ARG A 85 -2.38 -1.96 6.57
CA ARG A 85 -3.27 -3.06 6.92
C ARG A 85 -4.69 -2.53 7.03
N VAL A 86 -5.66 -3.34 6.65
CA VAL A 86 -7.09 -2.99 6.70
C VAL A 86 -7.54 -2.49 8.08
N GLY A 87 -6.98 -3.03 9.16
CA GLY A 87 -7.26 -2.59 10.52
C GLY A 87 -7.08 -1.09 10.74
N SER A 88 -6.09 -0.46 10.10
CA SER A 88 -5.87 0.98 10.24
C SER A 88 -7.02 1.85 9.70
N PHE A 89 -7.94 1.26 8.93
CA PHE A 89 -9.12 1.91 8.37
C PHE A 89 -10.44 1.36 8.93
N MET A 90 -10.38 0.38 9.85
CA MET A 90 -11.57 -0.20 10.45
C MET A 90 -11.92 0.48 11.78
N PRO A 91 -13.21 0.71 12.08
CA PRO A 91 -13.63 1.25 13.36
C PRO A 91 -13.22 0.32 14.52
N GLY A 92 -12.59 0.89 15.55
CA GLY A 92 -12.38 0.21 16.84
C GLY A 92 -11.26 -0.84 16.89
N SER A 93 -10.53 -1.12 15.80
CA SER A 93 -9.36 -2.01 15.86
C SER A 93 -8.30 -1.66 14.81
N PRO A 94 -7.17 -1.04 15.18
CA PRO A 94 -6.10 -0.68 14.24
C PRO A 94 -5.38 -1.90 13.64
N ASP A 95 -5.56 -3.09 14.21
CA ASP A 95 -5.06 -4.38 13.70
C ASP A 95 -6.20 -5.42 13.67
N TYR A 96 -6.94 -5.42 12.57
CA TYR A 96 -8.08 -6.32 12.38
C TYR A 96 -7.66 -7.65 11.76
N TRP A 97 -8.12 -8.74 12.40
CA TRP A 97 -7.95 -10.11 11.94
C TRP A 97 -9.31 -10.81 11.87
N TRP A 98 -9.65 -11.34 10.70
CA TRP A 98 -10.78 -12.26 10.57
C TRP A 98 -10.42 -13.58 11.24
N LYS A 99 -11.38 -14.14 11.97
CA LYS A 99 -11.30 -15.48 12.55
C LYS A 99 -12.31 -16.40 11.86
N VAL A 100 -11.82 -17.54 11.37
CA VAL A 100 -12.62 -18.54 10.66
C VAL A 100 -12.45 -19.88 11.35
N ASN A 101 -13.51 -20.39 11.95
CA ASN A 101 -13.58 -21.73 12.50
C ASN A 101 -14.02 -22.73 11.42
N ILE A 102 -13.70 -24.00 11.59
CA ILE A 102 -14.05 -25.06 10.63
C ILE A 102 -15.56 -25.22 10.39
N SER A 103 -16.39 -24.83 11.36
CA SER A 103 -17.85 -24.87 11.30
C SER A 103 -18.47 -23.62 10.70
N ASP A 104 -17.68 -22.57 10.43
CA ASP A 104 -18.23 -21.28 10.01
C ASP A 104 -18.72 -21.33 8.56
N ASN A 105 -19.73 -20.51 8.28
CA ASN A 105 -20.20 -20.29 6.92
C ASN A 105 -19.18 -19.44 6.13
N LEU A 106 -18.32 -20.11 5.35
CA LEU A 106 -17.32 -19.45 4.50
C LEU A 106 -17.90 -18.40 3.54
N SER A 107 -19.14 -18.58 3.07
CA SER A 107 -19.79 -17.62 2.18
C SER A 107 -20.08 -16.30 2.90
N GLY A 108 -20.52 -16.35 4.16
CA GLY A 108 -20.76 -15.16 4.97
C GLY A 108 -19.47 -14.38 5.25
N ILE A 109 -18.39 -15.11 5.54
CA ILE A 109 -17.05 -14.52 5.74
C ILE A 109 -16.55 -13.89 4.44
N ALA A 110 -16.70 -14.60 3.30
CA ALA A 110 -16.31 -14.07 2.00
C ALA A 110 -17.09 -12.78 1.66
N SER A 111 -18.40 -12.74 1.92
CA SER A 111 -19.21 -11.52 1.73
C SER A 111 -18.69 -10.36 2.57
N ASN A 112 -18.37 -10.58 3.85
CA ASN A 112 -17.82 -9.53 4.71
C ASN A 112 -16.43 -9.05 4.24
N VAL A 113 -15.57 -9.95 3.77
CA VAL A 113 -14.27 -9.58 3.19
C VAL A 113 -14.47 -8.75 1.92
N ILE A 114 -15.38 -9.13 1.02
CA ILE A 114 -15.65 -8.39 -0.22
C ILE A 114 -16.25 -7.02 0.07
N GLU A 115 -17.19 -6.92 1.01
CA GLU A 115 -17.74 -5.65 1.47
C GLU A 115 -16.63 -4.74 2.00
N THR A 116 -15.71 -5.29 2.81
CA THR A 116 -14.54 -4.54 3.31
C THR A 116 -13.62 -4.10 2.17
N VAL A 117 -13.35 -4.98 1.20
CA VAL A 117 -12.53 -4.62 0.04
C VAL A 117 -13.19 -3.50 -0.77
N GLN A 118 -14.49 -3.59 -1.00
CA GLN A 118 -15.23 -2.65 -1.83
C GLN A 118 -15.44 -1.28 -1.14
N SER A 119 -15.75 -1.27 0.15
CA SER A 119 -16.11 -0.05 0.89
C SER A 119 -14.90 0.67 1.49
N ILE A 120 -13.80 -0.04 1.75
CA ILE A 120 -12.59 0.52 2.39
C ILE A 120 -11.40 0.45 1.45
N ILE A 121 -10.98 -0.75 1.05
CA ILE A 121 -9.67 -0.94 0.40
C ILE A 121 -9.63 -0.33 -1.00
N VAL A 122 -10.64 -0.57 -1.84
CA VAL A 122 -10.69 -0.04 -3.21
C VAL A 122 -10.73 1.49 -3.24
N PRO A 123 -11.56 2.19 -2.43
CA PRO A 123 -11.49 3.65 -2.34
C PRO A 123 -10.10 4.16 -1.97
N GLU A 124 -9.42 3.54 -1.01
CA GLU A 124 -8.08 3.96 -0.60
C GLU A 124 -7.02 3.68 -1.67
N ILE A 125 -7.11 2.57 -2.40
CA ILE A 125 -6.25 2.32 -3.58
C ILE A 125 -6.51 3.37 -4.66
N ASN A 126 -7.77 3.60 -5.03
CA ASN A 126 -8.13 4.49 -6.14
C ASN A 126 -7.74 5.95 -5.89
N LYS A 127 -7.78 6.42 -4.64
CA LYS A 127 -7.27 7.76 -4.27
C LYS A 127 -5.80 7.97 -4.63
N ARG A 128 -5.02 6.88 -4.64
CA ARG A 128 -3.55 6.91 -4.66
C ARG A 128 -2.94 6.20 -5.86
N LEU A 129 -3.74 5.55 -6.71
CA LEU A 129 -3.24 4.66 -7.75
C LEU A 129 -2.38 5.37 -8.83
N SER A 130 -2.60 6.67 -9.06
CA SER A 130 -1.76 7.49 -9.94
C SER A 130 -0.64 8.21 -9.19
N ASP A 131 0.38 8.67 -9.92
CA ASP A 131 1.45 9.50 -9.36
C ASP A 131 0.89 10.80 -8.76
N GLU A 132 -0.10 11.44 -9.39
CA GLU A 132 -0.80 12.60 -8.80
C GLU A 132 -1.55 12.23 -7.51
N GLY A 133 -2.16 11.05 -7.45
CA GLY A 133 -2.84 10.56 -6.24
C GLY A 133 -1.88 10.39 -5.07
N LEU A 134 -0.70 9.84 -5.33
CA LEU A 134 0.38 9.73 -4.33
C LEU A 134 0.90 11.10 -3.90
N ILE A 135 1.15 12.03 -4.84
CA ILE A 135 1.54 13.41 -4.52
C ILE A 135 0.48 14.05 -3.60
N ASN A 136 -0.80 13.96 -3.97
CA ASN A 136 -1.89 14.55 -3.20
C ASN A 136 -1.98 13.95 -1.79
N CYS A 137 -1.85 12.63 -1.65
CA CYS A 137 -1.82 11.96 -0.35
C CYS A 137 -0.66 12.48 0.51
N TRP A 138 0.56 12.49 -0.03
CA TRP A 138 1.75 12.92 0.72
C TRP A 138 1.89 14.42 0.91
N LEU A 139 1.03 15.25 0.31
CA LEU A 139 0.94 16.67 0.64
C LEU A 139 -0.12 16.95 1.71
N ASN A 140 -1.25 16.22 1.69
CA ASN A 140 -2.45 16.63 2.41
C ASN A 140 -2.89 15.69 3.53
N GLU A 141 -2.37 14.46 3.58
CA GLU A 141 -2.80 13.46 4.56
C GLU A 141 -1.75 13.22 5.65
N ASP A 142 -2.23 12.94 6.85
CA ASP A 142 -1.39 12.54 7.99
C ASP A 142 -0.89 11.10 7.83
N PHE A 143 -1.77 10.20 7.37
CA PHE A 143 -1.43 8.79 7.15
C PHE A 143 -0.66 8.60 5.84
N ALA A 144 0.67 8.60 5.93
CA ALA A 144 1.54 8.53 4.77
C ALA A 144 1.71 7.12 4.17
N GLY A 145 1.31 6.06 4.88
CA GLY A 145 1.52 4.67 4.45
C GLY A 145 2.99 4.27 4.26
N THR A 146 3.92 5.08 4.80
CA THR A 146 5.38 4.91 4.75
C THR A 146 6.03 5.75 5.87
N THR A 147 7.34 5.64 6.02
CA THR A 147 8.11 6.45 6.98
C THR A 147 8.19 7.92 6.55
N GLU A 148 8.50 8.83 7.49
CA GLU A 148 8.69 10.26 7.19
C GLU A 148 9.75 10.51 6.11
N ILE A 149 10.89 9.81 6.20
CA ILE A 149 11.95 9.90 5.19
C ILE A 149 11.51 9.24 3.87
N GLY A 150 10.75 8.15 3.90
CA GLY A 150 10.17 7.52 2.71
C GLY A 150 9.23 8.48 1.97
N ARG A 151 8.29 9.10 2.70
CA ARG A 151 7.39 10.13 2.18
C ARG A 151 8.16 11.25 1.49
N PHE A 152 9.22 11.76 2.13
CA PHE A 152 10.08 12.79 1.55
C PHE A 152 10.76 12.33 0.26
N LYS A 153 11.41 11.16 0.26
CA LYS A 153 12.10 10.63 -0.93
C LYS A 153 11.14 10.46 -2.11
N TYR A 154 9.98 9.87 -1.85
CA TYR A 154 9.00 9.58 -2.88
C TYR A 154 8.34 10.84 -3.43
N LEU A 155 7.88 11.74 -2.56
CA LEU A 155 7.23 12.98 -2.96
C LEU A 155 8.16 13.87 -3.79
N THR A 156 9.42 14.00 -3.40
CA THR A 156 10.39 14.84 -4.13
C THR A 156 10.71 14.28 -5.53
N VAL A 157 10.77 12.96 -5.70
CA VAL A 157 10.91 12.34 -7.04
C VAL A 157 9.70 12.59 -7.92
N LEU A 158 8.49 12.38 -7.39
CA LEU A 158 7.27 12.60 -8.18
C LEU A 158 7.09 14.07 -8.55
N LEU A 159 7.35 15.01 -7.64
CA LEU A 159 7.29 16.45 -7.93
C LEU A 159 8.34 16.87 -8.97
N LYS A 160 9.58 16.36 -8.87
CA LYS A 160 10.62 16.61 -9.88
C LYS A 160 10.21 16.06 -11.24
N LYS A 161 9.71 14.83 -11.32
CA LYS A 161 9.21 14.22 -12.58
C LYS A 161 8.06 15.03 -13.18
N LYS A 162 7.14 15.52 -12.35
CA LYS A 162 6.01 16.37 -12.77
C LYS A 162 6.45 17.77 -13.23
N GLY A 163 7.64 18.22 -12.86
CA GLY A 163 8.14 19.58 -13.12
C GLY A 163 7.59 20.63 -12.15
N ASP A 164 7.00 20.22 -11.03
CA ASP A 164 6.46 21.13 -10.00
C ASP A 164 7.57 21.57 -9.04
N LEU A 165 8.47 22.40 -9.56
CA LEU A 165 9.65 22.86 -8.82
C LEU A 165 9.28 23.76 -7.63
N ASN A 166 8.16 24.48 -7.71
CA ASN A 166 7.71 25.35 -6.61
C ASN A 166 7.32 24.52 -5.39
N THR A 167 6.45 23.52 -5.55
CA THR A 167 6.07 22.64 -4.45
C THR A 167 7.24 21.77 -4.00
N LEU A 168 8.10 21.32 -4.92
CA LEU A 168 9.33 20.61 -4.57
C LEU A 168 10.20 21.42 -3.60
N ASN A 169 10.48 22.69 -3.93
CA ASN A 169 11.28 23.58 -3.09
C ASN A 169 10.66 23.78 -1.70
N GLN A 170 9.33 23.94 -1.63
CA GLN A 170 8.62 24.08 -0.36
C GLN A 170 8.73 22.83 0.52
N VAL A 171 8.56 21.64 -0.09
CA VAL A 171 8.71 20.34 0.61
C VAL A 171 10.12 20.17 1.14
N VAL A 172 11.14 20.51 0.33
CA VAL A 172 12.55 20.44 0.73
C VAL A 172 12.84 21.39 1.90
N ASP A 173 12.46 22.65 1.80
CA ASP A 173 12.71 23.64 2.85
C ASP A 173 12.04 23.22 4.18
N ALA A 174 10.77 22.82 4.11
CA ALA A 174 10.01 22.38 5.29
C ALA A 174 10.62 21.14 5.96
N PHE A 175 10.96 20.11 5.18
CA PHE A 175 11.55 18.88 5.71
C PHE A 175 12.93 19.14 6.34
N MET A 176 13.77 19.93 5.67
CA MET A 176 15.11 20.25 6.17
C MET A 176 15.06 21.07 7.46
N GLN A 177 14.10 21.99 7.58
CA GLN A 177 13.87 22.73 8.82
C GLN A 177 13.44 21.80 9.97
N GLN A 178 12.49 20.91 9.73
CA GLN A 178 11.95 19.99 10.74
C GLN A 178 12.95 18.88 11.15
N SER A 179 13.84 18.51 10.23
CA SER A 179 14.85 17.47 10.43
C SER A 179 16.19 17.98 10.97
N LYS A 180 16.33 19.29 11.24
CA LYS A 180 17.59 19.89 11.70
C LYS A 180 18.12 19.18 12.96
N GLY A 181 19.36 18.69 12.87
CA GLY A 181 20.03 17.95 13.96
C GLY A 181 19.58 16.49 14.12
N LYS A 182 18.73 15.97 13.23
CA LYS A 182 18.27 14.57 13.24
C LYS A 182 18.93 13.76 12.13
N PRO A 183 19.05 12.42 12.26
CA PRO A 183 19.60 11.55 11.22
C PRO A 183 18.92 11.68 9.84
N ASN A 184 17.63 12.03 9.82
CA ASN A 184 16.86 12.21 8.59
C ASN A 184 17.39 13.36 7.71
N ALA A 185 18.00 14.41 8.29
CA ALA A 185 18.55 15.52 7.48
C ALA A 185 19.70 15.05 6.59
N SER A 186 20.62 14.23 7.10
CA SER A 186 21.72 13.69 6.30
C SER A 186 21.23 12.78 5.18
N ARG A 187 20.25 11.92 5.48
CA ARG A 187 19.62 11.03 4.49
C ARG A 187 18.88 11.81 3.40
N ALA A 188 18.21 12.90 3.77
CA ALA A 188 17.55 13.78 2.81
C ALA A 188 18.57 14.48 1.90
N LEU A 189 19.69 14.97 2.43
CA LEU A 189 20.74 15.59 1.62
C LEU A 189 21.38 14.61 0.63
N GLU A 190 21.59 13.36 1.04
CA GLU A 190 22.08 12.30 0.15
C GLU A 190 21.09 12.04 -0.99
N HIS A 191 19.81 11.83 -0.65
CA HIS A 191 18.74 11.67 -1.64
C HIS A 191 18.62 12.86 -2.61
N LEU A 192 18.68 14.10 -2.11
CA LEU A 192 18.59 15.29 -2.96
C LEU A 192 19.75 15.35 -3.98
N LYS A 193 20.92 14.82 -3.64
CA LYS A 193 22.02 14.67 -4.61
C LYS A 193 21.74 13.58 -5.62
N GLU A 194 21.21 12.42 -5.18
CA GLU A 194 20.85 11.30 -6.07
C GLU A 194 19.85 11.73 -7.14
N ILE A 195 18.87 12.56 -6.76
CA ILE A 195 17.87 13.08 -7.70
C ILE A 195 18.32 14.35 -8.40
N GLU A 196 19.60 14.77 -8.32
CA GLU A 196 20.13 15.99 -8.92
C GLU A 196 19.26 17.23 -8.65
N TYR A 197 18.85 17.42 -7.39
CA TYR A 197 18.09 18.59 -6.99
C TYR A 197 18.99 19.81 -6.87
N SER A 198 18.64 20.87 -7.60
CA SER A 198 19.24 22.20 -7.48
C SER A 198 18.14 23.23 -7.36
N LYS A 199 18.27 24.14 -6.39
CA LYS A 199 17.35 25.26 -6.17
C LYS A 199 17.77 26.48 -6.96
#